data_AF-A0A379UQT8-F1
#
_entry.id   AF-A0A379UQT8-F1
#
_cell.length_a   1.000
_cell.length_b   1.000
_cell.length_c   1.000
_cell.angle_alpha   90.00
_cell.angle_beta   90.00
_cell.angle_gamma   90.00
#
_symmetry.space_group_name_H-M   'P 1'
#
loop_
_entity.id
_entity.type
_entity.pdbx_description
1 polymer ?
#
loop_
_entity_poly.entity_id
_entity_poly.type
_entity_poly.pdbx_seq_one_letter_code
_entity_poly.pdbx_strand_id
1 'polypeptide(L)'
;MVTSMDFETISEHLISEGIVDSTRSANTTAMYAIQWMHGHSFDFSKTQVQTHRARLRKIGIDIAQRCNISKFSPIIVKRVREVSVSECFIPSWYVKPRFLHVA
;
A
#
# COMPACT_ATOMS: atom_id res chain seq x y z
N MET A 1 11.38 -19.93 -5.78
CA MET A 1 10.78 -18.69 -6.31
C MET A 1 10.40 -17.83 -5.12
N VAL A 2 10.80 -16.56 -5.12
CA VAL A 2 10.45 -15.62 -4.05
C VAL A 2 9.58 -14.53 -4.66
N THR A 3 8.45 -14.23 -4.04
CA THR A 3 7.56 -13.15 -4.49
C THR A 3 7.91 -11.87 -3.76
N SER A 4 8.20 -10.80 -4.48
CA SER A 4 8.37 -9.45 -3.91
C SER A 4 7.14 -8.62 -4.22
N MET A 5 6.59 -7.96 -3.19
CA MET A 5 5.41 -7.11 -3.29
C MET A 5 5.73 -5.70 -2.81
N ASP A 6 5.32 -4.70 -3.60
CA ASP A 6 5.36 -3.28 -3.22
C ASP A 6 3.94 -2.88 -2.75
N PHE A 7 3.84 -2.37 -1.52
CA PHE A 7 2.58 -1.97 -0.90
C PHE A 7 2.50 -0.46 -0.76
N GLU A 8 1.28 0.07 -0.84
CA GLU A 8 0.97 1.47 -0.53
C GLU A 8 -0.21 1.52 0.45
N THR A 9 -0.22 2.56 1.27
CA THR A 9 -1.36 2.93 2.10
C THR A 9 -2.48 3.55 1.24
N ILE A 10 -3.71 3.59 1.76
CA ILE A 10 -4.82 4.28 1.09
C ILE A 10 -4.49 5.74 0.80
N SER A 11 -3.83 6.44 1.72
CA SER A 11 -3.46 7.86 1.52
C SER A 11 -2.43 8.04 0.40
N GLU A 12 -1.40 7.20 0.35
CA GLU A 12 -0.41 7.20 -0.74
C GLU A 12 -1.06 6.90 -2.08
N HIS A 13 -1.96 5.91 -2.12
CA HIS A 13 -2.67 5.55 -3.34
C HIS A 13 -3.60 6.66 -3.85
N LEU A 14 -4.28 7.37 -2.94
CA LEU A 14 -5.11 8.53 -3.30
C LEU A 14 -4.29 9.67 -3.92
N ILE A 15 -3.05 9.87 -3.46
CA ILE A 15 -2.14 10.88 -4.02
C ILE A 15 -1.57 10.41 -5.35
N SER A 16 -1.13 9.15 -5.44
CA SER A 16 -0.50 8.61 -6.65
C SER A 16 -1.46 8.55 -7.85
N GLU A 17 -2.75 8.30 -7.59
CA GLU A 17 -3.83 8.34 -8.59
C GLU A 17 -4.36 9.77 -8.87
N GLY A 18 -3.82 10.81 -8.22
CA GLY A 18 -4.26 12.19 -8.41
C GLY A 18 -5.72 12.45 -7.98
N ILE A 19 -6.25 11.65 -7.05
CA ILE A 19 -7.64 11.78 -6.57
C ILE A 19 -7.79 12.97 -5.60
N VAL A 20 -6.70 13.33 -4.92
CA VAL A 20 -6.62 14.43 -3.96
C VAL A 20 -5.36 15.25 -4.16
N ASP A 21 -5.45 16.54 -3.91
CA ASP A 21 -4.34 17.48 -4.19
C ASP A 21 -3.34 17.62 -3.03
N SER A 22 -3.66 17.10 -1.84
CA SER A 22 -2.83 17.26 -0.65
C SER A 22 -2.81 16.05 0.27
N THR A 23 -1.69 15.88 0.96
CA THR A 23 -1.50 14.83 1.98
C THR A 23 -2.53 14.91 3.10
N ARG A 24 -2.91 16.12 3.51
CA ARG A 24 -3.96 16.31 4.52
C ARG A 24 -5.30 15.71 4.05
N SER A 25 -5.71 16.04 2.84
CA SER A 25 -6.95 15.52 2.26
C SER A 25 -6.90 14.00 2.07
N ALA A 26 -5.74 13.47 1.67
CA ALA A 26 -5.49 12.03 1.57
C ALA A 26 -5.66 11.32 2.91
N ASN A 27 -4.97 11.81 3.95
CA ASN A 27 -5.01 11.22 5.29
C ASN A 27 -6.41 11.29 5.91
N THR A 28 -7.12 12.41 5.74
CA THR A 28 -8.52 12.50 6.21
C THR A 28 -9.39 11.46 5.49
N THR A 29 -9.26 11.33 4.17
CA THR A 29 -10.03 10.34 3.39
C THR A 29 -9.70 8.90 3.81
N ALA A 30 -8.42 8.59 4.02
CA ALA A 30 -7.98 7.30 4.53
C ALA A 30 -8.55 7.00 5.93
N MET A 31 -8.64 8.01 6.80
CA MET A 31 -9.23 7.85 8.13
C MET A 31 -10.71 7.44 8.07
N TYR A 32 -11.49 7.94 7.11
CA TYR A 32 -12.87 7.49 6.89
C TYR A 32 -12.94 5.99 6.55
N ALA A 33 -12.00 5.49 5.73
CA ALA A 33 -11.94 4.06 5.41
C ALA A 33 -11.54 3.21 6.62
N ILE A 34 -10.62 3.69 7.45
CA ILE A 34 -10.21 3.02 8.70
C ILE A 34 -11.39 2.97 9.68
N GLN A 35 -12.05 4.09 9.92
CA GLN A 35 -13.23 4.16 10.79
C GLN A 35 -14.34 3.23 10.30
N TRP A 36 -14.61 3.21 8.99
CA TRP A 36 -15.54 2.28 8.37
C TRP A 36 -15.16 0.81 8.62
N MET A 37 -13.87 0.47 8.48
CA MET A 37 -13.35 -0.86 8.77
C MET A 37 -13.58 -1.29 10.22
N HIS A 38 -13.46 -0.35 11.17
CA HIS A 38 -13.78 -0.58 12.58
C HIS A 38 -15.29 -0.56 12.90
N GLY A 39 -16.17 -0.46 11.90
CA GLY A 39 -17.62 -0.53 12.06
C GLY A 39 -18.29 0.81 12.43
N HIS A 40 -17.58 1.93 12.28
CA HIS A 40 -18.16 3.25 12.51
C HIS A 40 -19.28 3.54 11.49
N SER A 41 -20.39 4.11 11.97
CA SER A 41 -21.53 4.52 11.14
C SER A 41 -21.41 5.99 10.77
N PHE A 42 -21.59 6.31 9.48
CA PHE A 42 -21.52 7.68 9.00
C PHE A 42 -22.90 8.24 8.65
N ASP A 43 -23.06 9.54 8.88
CA ASP A 43 -24.21 10.28 8.40
C ASP A 43 -23.96 10.73 6.94
N PHE A 44 -24.60 10.03 6.00
CA PHE A 44 -24.46 10.29 4.56
C PHE A 44 -25.17 11.57 4.09
N SER A 45 -25.94 12.24 4.95
CA SER A 45 -26.49 13.57 4.62
C SER A 45 -25.40 14.65 4.62
N LYS A 46 -24.29 14.44 5.34
CA LYS A 46 -23.19 15.39 5.43
C LYS A 46 -22.34 15.42 4.16
N THR A 47 -22.16 16.62 3.59
CA THR A 47 -21.36 16.85 2.38
C THR A 47 -19.92 16.35 2.48
N GLN A 48 -19.30 16.44 3.68
CA GLN A 48 -17.95 15.92 3.91
C GLN A 48 -17.89 14.39 3.71
N VAL A 49 -18.85 13.66 4.28
CA VAL A 49 -18.95 12.20 4.14
C VAL A 49 -19.15 11.82 2.68
N GLN A 50 -20.03 12.54 1.96
CA GLN A 50 -20.27 12.33 0.53
C GLN A 50 -18.99 12.55 -0.30
N THR A 51 -18.23 13.60 0.01
CA THR A 51 -16.97 13.93 -0.67
C THR A 51 -15.92 12.83 -0.48
N HIS A 52 -15.70 12.41 0.77
CA HIS A 52 -14.72 11.35 1.07
C HIS A 52 -15.16 10.00 0.52
N ARG A 53 -16.45 9.68 0.57
CA ARG A 53 -17.01 8.47 -0.07
C ARG A 53 -16.78 8.48 -1.58
N ALA A 54 -16.99 9.61 -2.27
CA ALA A 54 -16.77 9.72 -3.70
C ALA A 54 -15.30 9.47 -4.08
N ARG A 55 -14.35 9.94 -3.26
CA ARG A 55 -12.92 9.68 -3.44
C ARG A 55 -12.57 8.20 -3.21
N LEU A 56 -13.08 7.62 -2.12
CA LEU A 56 -12.87 6.21 -1.79
C LEU A 56 -13.43 5.26 -2.86
N ARG A 57 -14.55 5.61 -3.49
CA ARG A 57 -15.14 4.83 -4.58
C ARG A 57 -14.24 4.73 -5.81
N LYS A 58 -13.41 5.75 -6.07
CA LYS A 58 -12.44 5.71 -7.19
C LYS A 58 -11.38 4.64 -7.00
N ILE A 59 -11.11 4.23 -5.76
CA ILE A 59 -10.18 3.15 -5.40
C ILE A 59 -10.91 1.87 -4.95
N GLY A 60 -12.20 1.73 -5.28
CA GLY A 60 -12.98 0.51 -5.03
C GLY A 60 -13.53 0.37 -3.61
N ILE A 61 -13.49 1.40 -2.77
CA ILE A 61 -14.00 1.36 -1.38
C ILE A 61 -15.32 2.13 -1.28
N ASP A 62 -16.42 1.47 -0.91
CA ASP A 62 -17.70 2.13 -0.62
C ASP A 62 -18.09 2.00 0.86
N ILE A 63 -17.85 3.07 1.61
CA ILE A 63 -18.13 3.15 3.05
C ILE A 63 -19.63 3.14 3.42
N ALA A 64 -20.54 3.14 2.44
CA ALA A 64 -21.97 2.95 2.69
C ALA A 64 -22.40 1.48 2.72
N GLN A 65 -21.58 0.58 2.20
CA GLN A 65 -21.81 -0.86 2.34
C GLN A 65 -21.25 -1.36 3.67
N ARG A 66 -21.72 -2.51 4.15
CA ARG A 66 -21.11 -3.13 5.34
C ARG A 66 -19.68 -3.57 5.02
N CYS A 67 -18.74 -3.27 5.91
CA CYS A 67 -17.36 -3.72 5.76
C CYS A 67 -17.29 -5.24 5.89
N ASN A 68 -16.76 -5.90 4.86
CA ASN A 68 -16.37 -7.30 4.94
C ASN A 68 -14.89 -7.37 5.36
N ILE A 69 -14.65 -7.43 6.67
CA ILE A 69 -13.30 -7.40 7.25
C ILE A 69 -12.45 -8.59 6.79
N SER A 70 -13.06 -9.74 6.46
CA SER A 70 -12.34 -10.90 5.93
C SER A 70 -11.77 -10.69 4.52
N LYS A 71 -12.27 -9.69 3.78
CA LYS A 71 -11.83 -9.38 2.40
C LYS A 71 -11.17 -8.01 2.27
N PHE A 72 -11.45 -7.09 3.19
CA PHE A 72 -10.94 -5.74 3.11
C PHE A 72 -9.51 -5.66 3.69
N SER A 73 -8.61 -5.09 2.90
CA SER A 73 -7.23 -4.79 3.32
C SER A 73 -7.01 -3.28 3.24
N PRO A 74 -6.53 -2.63 4.32
CA PRO A 74 -6.20 -1.20 4.30
C PRO A 74 -4.88 -0.90 3.54
N ILE A 75 -4.18 -1.94 3.08
CA ILE A 75 -2.99 -1.83 2.23
C ILE A 75 -3.34 -2.26 0.80
N ILE A 76 -2.81 -1.51 -0.17
CA ILE A 76 -3.04 -1.69 -1.59
C ILE A 76 -1.76 -2.25 -2.21
N VAL A 77 -1.89 -3.34 -2.97
CA VAL A 77 -0.76 -3.98 -3.67
C VAL A 77 -0.54 -3.26 -4.98
N LYS A 78 0.58 -2.55 -5.11
CA LYS A 78 0.91 -1.79 -6.32
C LYS A 78 1.62 -2.63 -7.37
N ARG A 79 2.52 -3.50 -6.91
CA ARG A 79 3.32 -4.34 -7.81
C ARG A 79 3.61 -5.68 -7.15
N VAL A 80 3.45 -6.75 -7.91
CA VAL A 80 3.90 -8.09 -7.55
C VAL A 80 4.91 -8.52 -8.61
N ARG A 81 6.13 -8.88 -8.20
CA ARG A 81 7.18 -9.36 -9.10
C ARG A 81 7.72 -10.69 -8.62
N GLU A 82 7.93 -11.59 -9.58
CA GLU A 82 8.60 -12.85 -9.35
C GLU A 82 10.10 -12.62 -9.32
N VAL A 83 10.77 -13.07 -8.26
CA VAL A 83 12.21 -13.02 -8.11
C VAL A 83 12.77 -14.42 -8.33
N SER A 84 13.48 -14.58 -9.45
CA SER A 84 14.29 -15.75 -9.73
C SER A 84 15.61 -15.64 -8.96
N VAL A 85 15.83 -16.55 -8.02
CA VAL A 85 17.12 -16.66 -7.33
C VAL A 85 18.01 -17.54 -8.19
N SER A 86 19.19 -17.05 -8.56
CA SER A 86 20.22 -17.81 -9.26
C SER A 86 21.47 -17.93 -8.40
N GLU A 87 22.18 -19.04 -8.52
CA GLU A 87 23.52 -19.17 -7.92
C GLU A 87 24.45 -18.12 -8.54
N CYS A 88 25.14 -17.37 -7.67
CA CYS A 88 26.10 -16.35 -8.08
C CYS A 88 27.51 -16.95 -8.03
N PHE A 89 28.09 -17.20 -9.20
CA PHE A 89 29.46 -17.66 -9.31
C PHE A 89 30.43 -16.51 -9.12
N ILE A 90 31.50 -16.77 -8.37
CA ILE A 90 32.58 -15.82 -8.17
C ILE A 90 33.18 -15.45 -9.55
N PRO A 91 33.18 -14.16 -9.95
CA PRO A 91 33.78 -13.76 -11.21
C PRO A 91 35.28 -14.02 -11.24
N SER A 92 35.84 -14.32 -12.42
CA SER A 92 37.27 -14.64 -12.59
C SER A 92 38.22 -13.53 -12.14
N TRP A 93 37.78 -12.28 -12.14
CA TRP A 93 38.55 -11.12 -11.69
C TRP A 93 38.48 -10.90 -10.17
N TYR A 94 37.57 -11.56 -9.46
CA TYR A 94 37.44 -11.41 -8.01
C TYR A 94 38.51 -12.24 -7.29
N VAL A 95 39.42 -11.54 -6.61
CA VAL A 95 40.47 -12.17 -5.77
C VAL A 95 40.10 -11.98 -4.30
N LYS A 96 39.84 -13.08 -3.59
CA LYS A 96 39.57 -13.04 -2.15
C LYS A 96 40.81 -12.50 -1.40
N PRO A 97 40.67 -11.46 -0.56
CA PRO A 97 41.79 -10.95 0.23
C PRO A 97 42.38 -12.06 1.12
N ARG A 98 43.70 -12.26 1.08
CA ARG A 98 44.42 -13.16 1.98
C ARG A 98 45.03 -12.33 3.11
N PHE A 99 44.36 -12.29 4.25
CA PHE A 99 44.82 -11.56 5.45
C PHE A 99 45.70 -12.41 6.39
N LEU A 100 46.04 -13.64 6.02
CA LEU A 100 46.99 -14.48 6.76
C LEU A 100 48.36 -14.41 6.10
N HIS A 101 49.18 -13.45 6.53
CA HIS A 101 50.63 -13.59 6.45
C HIS A 101 51.09 -14.35 7.69
N VAL A 102 51.44 -15.62 7.53
CA VAL A 102 52.19 -16.37 8.55
C VAL A 102 53.64 -15.90 8.46
N ALA A 103 54.15 -15.38 9.58
CA ALA A 103 55.55 -14.99 9.78
C ALA A 103 56.46 -16.21 9.90
#